data_AF-A0A128FI47-F1
#
_entry.id   AF-A0A128FI47-F1
#
_cell.length_a   1.000
_cell.length_b   1.000
_cell.length_c   1.000
_cell.angle_alpha   90.00
_cell.angle_beta   90.00
_cell.angle_gamma   90.00
#
_symmetry.space_group_name_H-M   'P 1'
#
loop_
_entity.id
_entity.type
_entity.pdbx_description
1 polymer ?
#
loop_
_entity_poly.entity_id
_entity_poly.type
_entity_poly.pdbx_seq_one_letter_code
_entity_poly.pdbx_strand_id
1 'polypeptide(L)'
;MSKTHIRLLITAVVFVAFTLTSTAYYMTYIHDVGGTYWSLGVFGLPVVLFAVWCIDFYLKRLRFFHNRYWQLAVIDCVLAVAFYYPGFVLTWWVILALGIA
;
A
#
# COMPACT_ATOMS: atom_id res chain seq x y z
N MET A 1 2.29 -18.03 15.75
CA MET A 1 2.01 -17.13 14.60
C MET A 1 3.01 -17.45 13.49
N SER A 2 2.58 -17.79 12.27
CA SER A 2 3.51 -18.16 11.20
C SER A 2 4.25 -16.93 10.65
N LYS A 3 5.45 -17.11 10.07
CA LYS A 3 6.23 -16.03 9.43
C LYS A 3 5.39 -15.20 8.44
N THR A 4 4.47 -15.84 7.71
CA THR A 4 3.54 -15.15 6.79
C THR A 4 2.61 -14.19 7.50
N HIS A 5 2.05 -14.60 8.63
CA HIS A 5 1.12 -13.77 9.39
C HIS A 5 1.82 -12.52 9.93
N ILE A 6 3.10 -12.65 10.29
CA ILE A 6 3.92 -11.51 10.74
C ILE A 6 4.18 -10.55 9.57
N ARG A 7 4.50 -11.04 8.37
CA ARG A 7 4.64 -10.19 7.16
C ARG A 7 3.35 -9.48 6.78
N LEU A 8 2.22 -10.20 6.78
CA LEU A 8 0.91 -9.62 6.50
C LEU A 8 0.58 -8.52 7.52
N LEU A 9 0.84 -8.76 8.81
CA LEU A 9 0.64 -7.76 9.86
C LEU A 9 1.52 -6.53 9.64
N ILE A 10 2.82 -6.72 9.40
CA ILE A 10 3.77 -5.61 9.14
C ILE A 10 3.30 -4.79 7.94
N THR A 11 2.92 -5.46 6.85
CA THR A 11 2.49 -4.79 5.63
C THR A 11 1.19 -4.03 5.82
N ALA A 12 0.23 -4.61 6.55
CA ALA A 12 -1.01 -3.94 6.92
C ALA A 12 -0.73 -2.67 7.72
N VAL A 13 0.13 -2.75 8.74
CA VAL A 13 0.49 -1.60 9.59
C VAL A 13 1.16 -0.51 8.76
N VAL A 14 2.11 -0.86 7.90
CA VAL A 14 2.78 0.11 7.02
C VAL A 14 1.78 0.77 6.07
N PHE A 15 0.90 0.00 5.46
CA PHE A 15 -0.12 0.51 4.54
C PHE A 15 -1.12 1.44 5.24
N VAL A 16 -1.59 1.07 6.43
CA VAL A 16 -2.51 1.88 7.24
C VAL A 16 -1.83 3.16 7.70
N ALA A 17 -0.60 3.08 8.21
CA ALA A 17 0.17 4.25 8.61
C ALA A 17 0.35 5.22 7.42
N PHE A 18 0.74 4.69 6.26
CA PHE A 18 0.89 5.48 5.04
C PHE A 18 -0.43 6.14 4.61
N THR A 19 -1.52 5.36 4.60
CA THR A 19 -2.88 5.85 4.27
C THR A 19 -3.32 6.98 5.19
N LEU A 20 -3.09 6.84 6.49
CA LEU A 20 -3.47 7.87 7.47
C LEU A 20 -2.65 9.14 7.27
N THR A 21 -1.34 9.01 7.10
CA THR A 21 -0.45 10.16 6.86
C THR A 21 -0.76 10.86 5.55
N SER A 22 -1.00 10.11 4.46
CA SER A 22 -1.38 10.68 3.17
C SER A 22 -2.74 11.36 3.24
N THR A 23 -3.73 10.71 3.85
CA THR A 23 -5.09 11.28 4.00
C THR A 23 -5.04 12.57 4.83
N ALA A 24 -4.31 12.59 5.95
CA ALA A 24 -4.17 13.78 6.78
C ALA A 24 -3.47 14.92 6.02
N TYR A 25 -2.42 14.62 5.28
CA TYR A 25 -1.75 15.59 4.40
C TYR A 25 -2.74 16.16 3.37
N TYR A 26 -3.49 15.30 2.68
CA TYR A 26 -4.46 15.75 1.68
C TYR A 26 -5.61 16.54 2.28
N MET A 27 -6.18 16.10 3.39
CA MET A 27 -7.19 16.87 4.10
C MET A 27 -6.66 18.20 4.60
N THR A 28 -5.35 18.39 4.75
CA THR A 28 -4.76 19.67 5.17
C THR A 28 -4.53 20.62 3.99
N TYR A 29 -4.12 20.10 2.83
CA TYR A 29 -3.68 20.92 1.70
C TYR A 29 -4.65 20.92 0.50
N ILE A 30 -5.47 19.88 0.36
CA ILE A 30 -6.39 19.64 -0.77
C ILE A 30 -7.66 18.98 -0.25
N HIS A 31 -8.50 19.79 0.41
CA HIS A 31 -9.69 19.34 1.13
C HIS A 31 -10.69 18.54 0.27
N ASP A 32 -10.77 18.82 -1.03
CA ASP A 32 -11.76 18.20 -1.94
C ASP A 32 -11.41 16.78 -2.36
N VAL A 33 -10.17 16.32 -2.12
CA VAL A 33 -9.74 14.97 -2.51
C VAL A 33 -9.43 14.06 -1.33
N GLY A 34 -9.33 14.60 -0.11
CA GLY A 34 -9.02 13.84 1.09
C GLY A 34 -9.95 12.63 1.31
N GLY A 35 -11.23 12.75 0.99
CA GLY A 35 -12.19 11.64 1.04
C GLY A 35 -11.88 10.52 0.05
N THR A 36 -11.51 10.87 -1.19
CA THR A 36 -11.13 9.90 -2.23
C THR A 36 -9.85 9.13 -1.85
N TYR A 37 -8.86 9.82 -1.29
CA TYR A 37 -7.60 9.21 -0.82
C TYR A 37 -7.80 8.31 0.41
N TRP A 38 -8.72 8.69 1.29
CA TRP A 38 -9.15 7.84 2.40
C TRP A 38 -9.79 6.55 1.91
N SER A 39 -10.76 6.66 0.99
CA SER A 39 -11.43 5.50 0.39
C SER A 39 -10.45 4.58 -0.34
N LEU A 40 -9.49 5.13 -1.09
CA LEU A 40 -8.41 4.37 -1.73
C LEU A 40 -7.60 3.56 -0.73
N GLY A 41 -7.30 4.13 0.44
CA GLY A 41 -6.67 3.40 1.52
C GLY A 41 -7.54 2.27 2.05
N VAL A 42 -8.76 2.57 2.48
CA VAL A 42 -9.67 1.57 3.09
C VAL A 42 -9.93 0.39 2.15
N PHE A 43 -10.21 0.66 0.87
CA PHE A 43 -10.51 -0.38 -0.12
C PHE A 43 -9.26 -1.01 -0.77
N GLY A 44 -8.10 -0.35 -0.67
CA GLY A 44 -6.82 -0.87 -1.14
C GLY A 44 -6.19 -1.93 -0.22
N LEU A 45 -6.46 -1.86 1.09
CA LEU A 45 -5.88 -2.77 2.07
C LEU A 45 -6.14 -4.27 1.77
N PRO A 46 -7.36 -4.72 1.42
CA PRO A 46 -7.60 -6.10 1.03
C PRO A 46 -6.79 -6.55 -0.19
N VAL A 47 -6.60 -5.66 -1.17
CA VAL A 47 -5.83 -5.93 -2.39
C VAL A 47 -4.34 -6.10 -2.05
N VAL A 48 -3.82 -5.24 -1.18
CA VAL A 48 -2.44 -5.33 -0.68
C VAL A 48 -2.20 -6.63 0.09
N LEU A 49 -3.10 -6.98 1.01
CA LEU A 49 -3.00 -8.22 1.78
C LEU A 49 -3.05 -9.47 0.88
N PHE A 50 -3.91 -9.46 -0.13
CA PHE A 50 -3.99 -10.53 -1.10
C PHE A 50 -2.69 -10.64 -1.93
N ALA A 51 -2.14 -9.51 -2.38
CA ALA A 51 -0.87 -9.49 -3.10
C ALA A 51 0.28 -10.07 -2.27
N VAL A 52 0.42 -9.66 -1.00
CA VAL A 52 1.43 -10.19 -0.08
C VAL A 52 1.26 -11.70 0.13
N TRP A 53 0.02 -12.16 0.27
CA TRP A 53 -0.26 -13.59 0.40
C TRP A 53 0.14 -14.38 -0.86
N CYS A 54 -0.18 -13.88 -2.06
CA CYS A 54 0.23 -14.48 -3.33
C CYS A 54 1.75 -14.50 -3.49
N ILE A 55 2.43 -13.41 -3.14
CA ILE A 55 3.88 -13.29 -3.14
C ILE A 55 4.50 -14.31 -2.20
N ASP A 56 3.95 -14.46 -1.00
CA ASP A 56 4.42 -15.45 -0.03
C ASP A 56 4.19 -16.89 -0.53
N PHE A 57 3.05 -17.18 -1.17
CA PHE A 57 2.77 -18.50 -1.76
C PHE A 57 3.72 -18.85 -2.91
N TYR A 58 4.05 -17.88 -3.75
CA TYR A 58 4.91 -18.06 -4.92
C TYR A 58 6.40 -18.02 -4.56
N LEU A 59 6.87 -16.97 -3.88
CA LEU A 59 8.29 -16.76 -3.60
C LEU A 59 8.85 -17.73 -2.56
N LYS A 60 8.04 -18.28 -1.64
CA LYS A 60 8.52 -19.32 -0.72
C LYS A 60 8.96 -20.61 -1.41
N ARG A 61 8.46 -20.88 -2.63
CA ARG A 61 8.87 -22.05 -3.42
C ARG A 61 10.25 -21.87 -4.05
N LEU A 62 10.74 -20.63 -4.16
CA LEU A 62 12.05 -20.32 -4.72
C LEU A 62 13.13 -20.50 -3.63
N ARG A 63 14.10 -21.38 -3.90
CA ARG A 63 15.23 -21.69 -2.98
C ARG A 63 15.99 -20.44 -2.53
N PHE A 64 16.08 -19.44 -3.40
CA PHE A 64 16.73 -18.16 -3.16
C PHE A 64 16.09 -17.34 -2.02
N PHE A 65 14.77 -17.45 -1.85
CA PHE A 65 14.01 -16.64 -0.90
C PHE A 65 13.72 -17.35 0.43
N HIS A 66 14.09 -18.63 0.55
CA HIS A 66 13.75 -19.48 1.69
C HIS A 66 14.25 -18.94 3.05
N ASN A 67 15.43 -18.29 3.08
CA ASN A 67 16.00 -17.67 4.28
C ASN A 67 15.96 -16.12 4.28
N ARG A 68 15.33 -15.51 3.27
CA ARG A 68 15.37 -14.06 3.01
C ARG A 68 14.12 -13.34 3.49
N TYR A 69 13.68 -13.69 4.70
CA TYR A 69 12.41 -13.24 5.27
C TYR A 69 12.29 -11.70 5.35
N TRP A 70 13.35 -11.03 5.80
CA TRP A 70 13.34 -9.57 5.93
C TRP A 70 13.30 -8.85 4.58
N GLN A 71 14.01 -9.36 3.57
CA GLN A 71 13.96 -8.79 2.22
C GLN A 71 12.56 -8.91 1.61
N LEU A 72 11.90 -10.04 1.85
CA LEU A 72 10.52 -10.24 1.42
C LEU A 72 9.54 -9.28 2.12
N ALA A 73 9.70 -9.05 3.43
CA ALA A 73 8.89 -8.07 4.16
C ALA A 73 9.09 -6.64 3.63
N VAL A 74 10.33 -6.27 3.26
CA VAL A 74 10.62 -4.97 2.64
C VAL A 74 9.93 -4.85 1.27
N ILE A 75 9.99 -5.90 0.45
CA ILE A 75 9.31 -5.93 -0.86
C ILE A 75 7.80 -5.76 -0.69
N ASP A 76 7.19 -6.45 0.28
CA ASP A 76 5.76 -6.33 0.57
C ASP A 76 5.38 -4.89 0.96
N CYS A 77 6.16 -4.26 1.83
CA CYS A 77 5.94 -2.88 2.26
C CYS A 77 6.08 -1.89 1.10
N VAL A 78 7.10 -2.05 0.26
CA VAL A 78 7.29 -1.22 -0.94
C VAL A 78 6.13 -1.39 -1.90
N LEU A 79 5.67 -2.62 -2.14
CA LEU A 79 4.52 -2.89 -3.00
C LEU A 79 3.23 -2.32 -2.42
N ALA A 80 3.02 -2.44 -1.11
CA ALA A 80 1.86 -1.87 -0.44
C ALA A 80 1.74 -0.36 -0.64
N VAL A 81 2.87 0.36 -0.48
CA VAL A 81 2.93 1.80 -0.74
C VAL A 81 2.81 2.09 -2.24
N ALA A 82 3.47 1.30 -3.08
CA ALA A 82 3.41 1.45 -4.52
C ALA A 82 2.00 1.22 -5.08
N PHE A 83 1.19 0.32 -4.52
CA PHE A 83 -0.21 0.12 -4.92
C PHE A 83 -1.10 1.30 -4.57
N TYR A 84 -0.73 2.08 -3.55
CA TYR A 84 -1.39 3.33 -3.22
C TYR A 84 -1.01 4.46 -4.20
N TYR A 85 0.20 4.40 -4.78
CA TYR A 85 0.77 5.43 -5.64
C TYR A 85 0.12 5.66 -7.03
N PRO A 86 -0.35 4.65 -7.79
CA PRO A 86 -1.03 4.90 -9.06
C PRO A 86 -2.37 5.59 -8.87
N GLY A 87 -3.07 5.32 -7.75
CA GLY A 87 -4.24 6.11 -7.33
C GLY A 87 -3.86 7.56 -7.06
N PHE A 88 -2.74 7.80 -6.39
CA PHE A 88 -2.18 9.14 -6.17
C PHE A 88 -1.85 9.88 -7.46
N VAL A 89 -1.14 9.24 -8.39
CA VAL A 89 -0.71 9.85 -9.65
C VAL A 89 -1.93 10.14 -10.53
N LEU A 90 -2.87 9.21 -10.68
CA LEU A 90 -4.09 9.43 -11.46
C LEU A 90 -4.94 10.57 -10.90
N THR A 91 -5.17 10.58 -9.59
CA THR A 91 -6.02 11.60 -8.96
C THR A 91 -5.35 12.98 -9.04
N TRP A 92 -4.04 13.06 -8.84
CA TRP A 92 -3.26 14.30 -9.01
C TRP A 92 -3.29 14.81 -10.46
N TRP A 93 -3.09 13.92 -11.43
CA TRP A 93 -3.20 14.27 -12.86
C TRP A 93 -4.60 14.74 -13.24
N VAL A 94 -5.64 14.13 -12.69
CA VAL A 94 -7.03 14.55 -12.92
C VAL A 94 -7.29 15.94 -12.33
N ILE A 95 -6.82 16.23 -11.11
CA ILE A 95 -6.93 17.56 -10.49
C ILE A 95 -6.24 18.62 -11.37
N LEU A 96 -5.02 18.35 -11.84
CA LEU A 96 -4.28 19.23 -12.74
C LEU A 96 -4.99 19.41 -14.09
N ALA A 97 -5.49 18.32 -14.68
CA ALA A 97 -6.18 18.35 -15.97
C ALA A 97 -7.52 19.10 -15.92
N LEU A 98 -8.19 19.09 -14.76
CA LEU A 98 -9.44 19.80 -14.53
C LEU A 98 -9.25 21.26 -14.06
N GLY A 99 -8.01 21.71 -13.84
CA GLY A 99 -7.70 23.07 -13.43
C GLY A 99 -8.24 23.44 -12.04
N ILE A 100 -8.36 22.45 -11.15
CA ILE A 100 -8.90 22.63 -9.78
C ILE A 100 -7.80 23.09 -8.80
N ALA A 101 -6.53 23.11 -9.24
CA ALA A 101 -5.37 23.60 -8.50
C ALA A 101 -4.83 24.91 -9.06
#